data_AF-A0A3A0A0K7-F1
#
_entry.id   AF-A0A3A0A0K7-F1
#
_cell.length_a   1.000
_cell.length_b   1.000
_cell.length_c   1.000
_cell.angle_alpha   90.00
_cell.angle_beta   90.00
_cell.angle_gamma   90.00
#
_symmetry.space_group_name_H-M   'P 1'
#
loop_
_entity.id
_entity.type
_entity.pdbx_description
1 polymer ?
#
loop_
_entity_poly.entity_id
_entity_poly.type
_entity_poly.pdbx_seq_one_letter_code
_entity_poly.pdbx_strand_id
1 'polypeptide(L)'
;MNIAFLVPYTPTRIRTRSLYFLKTLAQNGHRVRLYTLWSNQAERDALQDLAALDIQITAEPLSTQRALWNMMRGLPTSIPLQAWYSWQPTLARRWMREVEQLAFDIVHVEHLRGARYARAWNIAARAPTRRR
;
A
#
# COMPACT_ATOMS: atom_id res chain seq x y z
N MET A 1 -5.53 -12.26 13.67
CA MET A 1 -4.39 -12.41 12.76
C MET A 1 -3.72 -11.06 12.56
N ASN A 2 -2.42 -11.04 12.25
CA ASN A 2 -1.63 -9.89 11.86
C ASN A 2 -1.63 -9.77 10.33
N ILE A 3 -2.22 -8.70 9.79
CA ILE A 3 -2.52 -8.56 8.36
C ILE A 3 -1.81 -7.33 7.80
N ALA A 4 -0.97 -7.51 6.79
CA ALA A 4 -0.46 -6.42 5.96
C ALA A 4 -1.47 -6.12 4.84
N PHE A 5 -2.01 -4.91 4.83
CA PHE A 5 -3.07 -4.51 3.90
C PHE A 5 -2.59 -3.36 3.02
N LEU A 6 -2.25 -3.64 1.76
CA LEU A 6 -1.76 -2.65 0.81
C LEU A 6 -2.88 -2.16 -0.10
N VAL A 7 -3.20 -0.87 0.02
CA VAL A 7 -4.10 -0.16 -0.89
C VAL A 7 -3.42 1.13 -1.31
N PRO A 8 -2.91 1.23 -2.55
CA PRO A 8 -2.10 2.38 -2.98
C PRO A 8 -2.98 3.57 -3.42
N TYR A 9 -3.98 3.86 -2.60
CA TYR A 9 -4.85 5.02 -2.58
C TYR A 9 -5.52 5.10 -1.20
N THR A 10 -5.88 6.29 -0.75
CA THR A 10 -6.54 6.46 0.55
C THR A 10 -7.91 5.78 0.56
N PRO A 11 -8.20 4.86 1.49
CA PRO A 11 -9.54 4.34 1.69
C PRO A 11 -10.44 5.45 2.25
N THR A 12 -11.46 5.85 1.49
CA THR A 12 -12.39 6.92 1.85
C THR A 12 -13.83 6.46 1.60
N ARG A 13 -14.82 7.28 1.97
CA ARG A 13 -16.24 6.94 1.76
C ARG A 13 -16.63 6.76 0.30
N ILE A 14 -15.86 7.32 -0.64
CA ILE A 14 -16.04 7.09 -2.09
C ILE A 14 -15.33 5.82 -2.57
N ARG A 15 -14.40 5.28 -1.77
CA ARG A 15 -13.67 4.02 -2.00
C ARG A 15 -14.10 3.01 -0.94
N THR A 16 -15.41 2.77 -0.90
CA THR A 16 -16.12 2.01 0.14
C THR A 16 -15.55 0.62 0.36
N ARG A 17 -15.20 -0.11 -0.72
CA ARG A 17 -14.69 -1.48 -0.64
C ARG A 17 -13.51 -1.61 0.33
N SER A 18 -12.42 -0.90 0.06
CA SER A 18 -11.24 -0.91 0.93
C SER A 18 -11.57 -0.42 2.33
N LEU A 19 -12.42 0.61 2.44
CA LEU A 19 -12.74 1.25 3.71
C LEU A 19 -13.48 0.30 4.65
N TYR A 20 -14.57 -0.28 4.18
CA TYR A 20 -15.38 -1.17 5.01
C TYR A 20 -14.70 -2.50 5.23
N PHE A 21 -13.91 -3.00 4.28
CA PHE A 21 -13.15 -4.22 4.52
C PHE A 21 -12.13 -4.04 5.66
N LEU A 22 -11.37 -2.94 5.65
CA LEU A 22 -10.47 -2.59 6.76
C LEU A 22 -11.21 -2.48 8.10
N LYS A 23 -12.34 -1.77 8.12
CA LYS A 23 -13.15 -1.62 9.34
C LYS A 23 -13.64 -2.96 9.87
N THR A 24 -14.16 -3.82 9.00
CA THR A 24 -14.62 -5.15 9.38
C THR A 24 -13.49 -5.99 9.92
N LEU A 25 -12.30 -5.98 9.30
CA LEU A 25 -11.13 -6.71 9.82
C LEU A 25 -10.74 -6.23 11.23
N ALA A 26 -10.65 -4.91 11.43
CA ALA A 26 -10.31 -4.33 12.73
C ALA A 26 -11.38 -4.65 13.79
N GLN A 27 -12.67 -4.54 13.46
CA GLN A 27 -13.79 -4.86 14.35
C GLN A 27 -13.83 -6.35 14.76
N ASN A 28 -13.31 -7.25 13.92
CA ASN A 28 -13.17 -8.68 14.24
C ASN A 28 -11.87 -8.99 15.01
N GLY A 29 -11.20 -7.98 15.57
CA GLY A 29 -10.01 -8.15 16.42
C GLY A 29 -8.74 -8.52 15.64
N HIS A 30 -8.69 -8.29 14.33
CA HIS A 30 -7.46 -8.47 13.56
C HIS A 30 -6.56 -7.25 13.69
N ARG A 31 -5.26 -7.48 13.83
CA ARG A 31 -4.24 -6.43 13.81
C ARG A 31 -3.94 -6.11 12.36
N VAL A 32 -4.42 -4.96 11.89
CA VAL A 32 -4.26 -4.55 10.51
C VAL A 32 -3.23 -3.44 10.40
N ARG A 33 -2.24 -3.63 9.53
CA ARG A 33 -1.34 -2.55 9.10
C ARG A 33 -1.66 -2.15 7.67
N LEU A 34 -2.15 -0.93 7.51
CA LEU A 34 -2.51 -0.32 6.23
C LEU A 34 -1.30 0.36 5.61
N TYR A 35 -0.96 -0.02 4.38
CA TYR A 35 0.01 0.65 3.53
C TYR A 35 -0.72 1.41 2.43
N THR A 36 -0.58 2.74 2.41
CA THR A 36 -1.42 3.58 1.56
C THR A 36 -0.76 4.88 1.10
N LEU A 37 -1.45 5.60 0.21
CA LEU A 37 -1.02 6.88 -0.33
C LEU A 37 -2.12 7.92 -0.14
N TRP A 38 -1.73 9.18 0.04
CA TRP A 38 -2.63 10.33 0.07
C TRP A 38 -2.10 11.46 -0.82
N SER A 39 -3.00 12.29 -1.32
CA SER A 39 -2.68 13.36 -2.29
C SER A 39 -3.12 14.75 -1.82
N ASN A 40 -4.00 14.82 -0.83
CA ASN A 40 -4.54 16.06 -0.28
C ASN A 40 -4.83 15.92 1.22
N GLN A 41 -5.15 17.05 1.88
CA GLN A 41 -5.37 17.09 3.32
C GLN A 41 -6.59 16.26 3.75
N ALA A 42 -7.70 16.31 3.00
CA ALA A 42 -8.90 15.53 3.34
C ALA A 42 -8.64 14.02 3.33
N GLU A 43 -7.81 13.53 2.39
CA GLU A 43 -7.35 12.14 2.37
C GLU A 43 -6.47 11.83 3.60
N ARG A 44 -5.60 12.75 4.00
CA ARG A 44 -4.76 12.59 5.19
C ARG A 44 -5.59 12.55 6.48
N ASP A 45 -6.60 13.39 6.59
CA ASP A 45 -7.51 13.43 7.74
C ASP A 45 -8.33 12.14 7.83
N ALA A 46 -8.82 11.62 6.69
CA ALA A 46 -9.52 10.34 6.64
C ALA A 46 -8.66 9.14 7.12
N LEU A 47 -7.33 9.22 7.00
CA LEU A 47 -6.44 8.23 7.59
C LEU A 47 -6.39 8.33 9.11
N GLN A 48 -6.50 9.54 9.69
CA GLN A 48 -6.54 9.69 11.16
C GLN A 48 -7.79 9.02 11.74
N ASP A 49 -8.94 9.13 11.06
CA ASP A 49 -10.16 8.42 11.43
C ASP A 49 -9.97 6.90 11.45
N LEU A 50 -9.17 6.36 10.53
CA LEU A 50 -8.84 4.93 10.48
C LEU A 50 -7.86 4.55 11.59
N ALA A 51 -6.89 5.40 11.90
CA ALA A 51 -5.94 5.15 12.98
C ALA A 51 -6.64 5.06 14.35
N ALA A 52 -7.72 5.81 14.54
CA ALA A 52 -8.56 5.74 15.74
C ALA A 52 -9.25 4.37 15.93
N LEU A 53 -9.28 3.51 14.90
CA LEU A 53 -9.83 2.15 14.95
C LEU A 53 -8.74 1.07 15.21
N ASP A 54 -7.63 1.44 15.83
CA ASP A 54 -6.46 0.57 16.08
C ASP A 54 -5.82 -0.01 14.79
N ILE A 55 -6.06 0.64 13.65
CA ILE A 55 -5.40 0.32 12.39
C ILE A 55 -4.07 1.06 12.35
N GLN A 56 -2.98 0.33 12.18
CA GLN A 56 -1.66 0.94 12.07
C GLN A 56 -1.44 1.43 10.65
N ILE A 57 -1.07 2.69 10.47
CA ILE A 57 -1.03 3.32 9.14
C ILE A 57 0.39 3.67 8.75
N THR A 58 0.83 3.11 7.63
CA THR A 58 2.03 3.50 6.88
C THR A 58 1.58 4.21 5.60
N ALA A 59 1.52 5.53 5.65
CA ALA A 59 1.06 6.34 4.53
C ALA A 59 2.14 7.30 4.02
N GLU A 60 2.20 7.46 2.70
CA GLU A 60 3.14 8.38 2.06
C GLU A 60 2.40 9.33 1.10
N PRO A 61 2.81 10.60 1.00
CA PRO A 61 2.22 11.52 0.04
C PRO A 61 2.56 11.09 -1.40
N LEU A 62 1.60 11.26 -2.31
CA LEU A 62 1.80 11.14 -3.75
C LEU A 62 1.28 12.39 -4.43
N SER A 63 2.21 13.24 -4.88
CA SER A 63 1.86 14.44 -5.64
C SER A 63 1.46 14.09 -7.07
N THR A 64 0.59 14.92 -7.66
CA THR A 64 0.17 14.79 -9.06
C THR A 64 1.36 14.82 -10.02
N GLN A 65 2.37 15.64 -9.73
CA GLN A 65 3.61 15.70 -10.53
C GLN A 65 4.35 14.36 -10.54
N ARG A 66 4.48 13.69 -9.38
CA ARG A 66 5.09 12.35 -9.30
C ARG A 66 4.23 11.32 -10.02
N ALA A 67 2.92 11.35 -9.84
CA ALA A 67 2.02 10.43 -10.52
C ALA A 67 2.13 10.57 -12.05
N LEU A 68 2.20 11.80 -12.58
CA LEU A 68 2.41 12.07 -14.00
C LEU A 68 3.77 11.56 -14.47
N TRP A 69 4.83 11.88 -13.73
CA TRP A 69 6.17 11.37 -14.02
C TRP A 69 6.24 9.84 -14.05
N ASN A 70 5.57 9.17 -13.12
CA ASN A 70 5.50 7.72 -13.09
C ASN A 70 4.81 7.16 -14.32
N MET A 71 3.70 7.77 -14.74
CA MET A 71 2.97 7.32 -15.94
C MET A 71 3.83 7.50 -17.19
N MET A 72 4.52 8.64 -17.35
CA MET A 72 5.43 8.86 -18.48
C MET A 72 6.54 7.80 -18.53
N ARG A 73 7.13 7.46 -17.36
CA ARG A 73 8.09 6.36 -17.26
C ARG A 73 7.50 4.97 -17.51
N GLY A 74 6.19 4.82 -17.32
CA GLY A 74 5.48 3.56 -17.51
C GLY A 74 5.08 3.28 -18.96
N LEU A 75 4.95 4.31 -19.80
CA LEU A 75 4.57 4.18 -21.22
C LEU A 75 5.43 3.20 -22.03
N PRO A 76 6.77 3.19 -21.94
CA PRO A 76 7.59 2.25 -22.71
C PRO A 76 7.60 0.83 -22.12
N THR A 77 6.79 0.55 -21.09
CA THR A 77 6.84 -0.73 -20.36
C THR A 77 5.57 -1.56 -20.58
N SER A 78 5.67 -2.88 -20.41
CA SER A 78 4.53 -3.80 -20.44
C SER A 78 3.73 -3.85 -19.14
N ILE A 79 4.06 -2.98 -18.16
CA ILE A 79 3.36 -2.92 -16.87
C ILE A 79 2.20 -1.93 -17.00
N PRO A 80 0.99 -2.29 -16.51
CA PRO A 80 -0.16 -1.40 -16.57
C PRO A 80 0.13 -0.01 -15.97
N LEU A 81 -0.29 1.04 -16.68
CA LEU A 81 -0.08 2.44 -16.24
C LEU A 81 -0.68 2.71 -14.85
N GLN A 82 -1.76 2.03 -14.48
CA GLN A 82 -2.34 2.13 -13.13
C GLN A 82 -1.34 1.71 -12.03
N ALA A 83 -0.53 0.69 -12.28
CA ALA A 83 0.49 0.22 -11.33
C ALA A 83 1.69 1.18 -11.26
N TRP A 84 1.93 1.95 -12.32
CA TRP A 84 2.91 3.03 -12.34
C TRP A 84 2.39 4.28 -11.64
N TYR A 85 1.15 4.69 -11.92
CA TYR A 85 0.51 5.89 -11.36
C TYR A 85 0.73 5.99 -9.85
N SER A 86 0.43 4.91 -9.12
CA SER A 86 0.50 4.86 -7.67
C SER A 86 1.86 4.44 -7.13
N TRP A 87 2.93 4.48 -7.94
CA TRP A 87 4.26 4.09 -7.47
C TRP A 87 4.89 5.17 -6.59
N GLN A 88 5.19 4.82 -5.34
CA GLN A 88 5.89 5.67 -4.39
C GLN A 88 7.08 4.90 -3.80
N PRO A 89 8.34 5.22 -4.20
CA PRO A 89 9.54 4.56 -3.71
C PRO A 89 9.69 4.49 -2.18
N THR A 90 9.25 5.51 -1.44
CA THR A 90 9.33 5.48 0.03
C THR A 90 8.39 4.44 0.62
N LEU A 91 7.15 4.40 0.15
CA LEU A 91 6.19 3.38 0.56
C LEU A 91 6.69 1.99 0.17
N ALA A 92 7.28 1.84 -1.02
CA ALA A 92 7.78 0.56 -1.50
C ALA A 92 8.92 0.03 -0.63
N ARG A 93 9.86 0.90 -0.23
CA ARG A 93 10.95 0.52 0.69
C ARG A 93 10.42 0.14 2.08
N ARG A 94 9.45 0.88 2.61
CA ARG A 94 8.82 0.55 3.90
C ARG A 94 8.06 -0.78 3.82
N TRP A 95 7.27 -0.98 2.77
CA TRP A 95 6.57 -2.22 2.49
C TRP A 95 7.51 -3.43 2.50
N MET A 96 8.59 -3.40 1.70
CA MET A 96 9.53 -4.52 1.62
C MET A 96 10.17 -4.82 2.99
N ARG A 97 10.63 -3.76 3.68
CA ARG A 97 11.26 -3.90 5.00
C ARG A 97 10.31 -4.49 6.03
N GLU A 98 9.10 -3.94 6.12
CA GLU A 98 8.16 -4.31 7.17
C GLU A 98 7.52 -5.67 6.92
N VAL A 99 7.20 -6.02 5.68
CA VAL A 99 6.64 -7.34 5.34
C VAL A 99 7.63 -8.46 5.67
N GLU A 100 8.93 -8.23 5.49
CA GLU A 100 9.98 -9.19 5.87
C GLU A 100 10.20 -9.26 7.39
N GLN A 101 10.10 -8.12 8.09
CA GLN A 101 10.43 -8.05 9.52
C GLN A 101 9.29 -8.43 10.46
N LEU A 102 8.05 -8.13 10.09
CA LEU A 102 6.93 -8.06 11.05
C LEU A 102 5.99 -9.28 11.00
N ALA A 103 6.46 -10.40 10.44
CA ALA A 103 5.80 -11.71 10.43
C ALA A 103 4.26 -11.60 10.32
N PHE A 104 3.78 -11.21 9.15
CA PHE A 104 2.35 -11.14 8.87
C PHE A 104 1.80 -12.53 8.56
N ASP A 105 0.62 -12.84 9.10
CA ASP A 105 -0.10 -14.08 8.76
C ASP A 105 -0.65 -14.01 7.33
N ILE A 106 -1.10 -12.81 6.92
CA ILE A 106 -1.70 -12.55 5.60
C ILE A 106 -1.16 -11.25 5.02
N VAL A 107 -0.81 -11.30 3.74
CA VAL A 107 -0.46 -10.14 2.91
C VAL A 107 -1.59 -9.93 1.91
N HIS A 108 -2.41 -8.90 2.12
CA HIS A 108 -3.46 -8.49 1.20
C HIS A 108 -2.99 -7.33 0.33
N VAL A 109 -3.06 -7.48 -0.98
CA VAL A 109 -2.76 -6.41 -1.94
C VAL A 109 -3.99 -6.13 -2.78
N GLU A 110 -4.54 -4.94 -2.63
CA GLU A 110 -5.74 -4.53 -3.36
C GLU A 110 -5.38 -3.85 -4.69
N HIS A 111 -6.18 -4.14 -5.72
CA HIS A 111 -6.20 -3.46 -7.01
C HIS A 111 -4.95 -3.66 -7.88
N LEU A 112 -5.11 -3.51 -9.19
CA LEU A 112 -4.00 -3.48 -10.15
C LEU A 112 -2.93 -2.42 -9.81
N ARG A 113 -3.31 -1.35 -9.12
CA ARG A 113 -2.41 -0.30 -8.64
C ARG A 113 -1.39 -0.85 -7.63
N GLY A 114 -1.77 -1.86 -6.86
CA GLY A 114 -0.90 -2.52 -5.87
C GLY A 114 0.04 -3.57 -6.46
N ALA A 115 -0.25 -4.05 -7.68
CA ALA A 115 0.47 -5.17 -8.29
C ALA A 115 1.98 -4.93 -8.40
N ARG A 116 2.42 -3.69 -8.66
CA ARG A 116 3.84 -3.35 -8.75
C ARG A 116 4.58 -3.54 -7.42
N TYR A 117 3.94 -3.22 -6.29
CA TYR A 117 4.50 -3.44 -4.96
C TYR A 117 4.62 -4.93 -4.64
N ALA A 118 3.56 -5.70 -4.90
CA ALA A 118 3.56 -7.15 -4.71
C ALA A 118 4.67 -7.82 -5.55
N ARG A 119 4.79 -7.42 -6.83
CA ARG A 119 5.82 -7.95 -7.73
C ARG A 119 7.23 -7.57 -7.26
N ALA A 120 7.45 -6.33 -6.83
CA ALA A 120 8.74 -5.88 -6.33
C ALA A 120 9.17 -6.67 -5.09
N TRP A 121 8.23 -6.91 -4.16
CA TRP A 121 8.48 -7.77 -3.00
C TRP A 121 8.76 -9.23 -3.39
N ASN A 122 7.94 -9.84 -4.27
CA ASN A 122 8.14 -11.23 -4.69
C ASN A 122 9.51 -11.43 -5.38
N ILE A 123 9.97 -10.46 -6.17
CA ILE A 123 11.31 -10.50 -6.77
C ILE A 123 12.39 -10.40 -5.69
N ALA A 124 12.24 -9.48 -4.73
CA ALA A 124 13.20 -9.31 -3.63
C ALA A 124 13.28 -10.57 -2.74
N ALA A 125 12.14 -11.14 -2.39
CA ALA A 125 12.03 -12.35 -1.57
C ALA A 125 12.64 -13.60 -2.25
N ARG A 126 12.66 -13.65 -3.58
CA ARG A 126 13.26 -14.74 -4.37
C ARG A 126 14.74 -14.52 -4.72
N ALA A 127 15.29 -13.34 -4.48
CA ALA A 127 16.71 -13.10 -4.71
C ALA A 127 17.53 -13.98 -3.75
N PRO A 128 18.53 -14.74 -4.24
CA PRO A 128 19.35 -15.58 -3.38
C PRO A 128 19.96 -14.70 -2.28
N THR A 129 19.64 -15.04 -1.04
CA THR A 129 20.13 -14.32 0.13
C THR A 129 21.65 -14.41 0.09
N ARG A 130 22.33 -13.34 -0.34
CA ARG A 130 23.76 -13.16 -0.09
C ARG A 130 23.91 -12.95 1.41
N ARG A 131 23.82 -14.03 2.17
CA ARG A 131 24.29 -14.09 3.55
C ARG A 131 25.80 -13.85 3.50
N ARG A 132 26.21 -12.67 3.96
CA ARG A 132 27.59 -12.43 4.41
C ARG A 132 27.66 -12.78 5.89
#